data_AF-A0A225W766-F1
#
_entry.id   AF-A0A225W766-F1
#
_cell.length_a   1.000
_cell.length_b   1.000
_cell.length_c   1.000
_cell.angle_alpha   90.00
_cell.angle_beta   90.00
_cell.angle_gamma   90.00
#
_symmetry.space_group_name_H-M   'P 1'
#
loop_
_entity.id
_entity.type
_entity.pdbx_description
1 polymer ?
#
loop_
_entity_poly.entity_id
_entity_poly.type
_entity_poly.pdbx_seq_one_letter_code
_entity_poly.pdbx_strand_id
1 'polypeptide(L)'
;MYSATTVKDVRLPASIHLFYDDVAKCIYLLGVARPDSLCFSLSSTTKAGTPNSSKSKSGRRPSIDEVEQTPINETQRIQHEMDTFEHEKLKMQVLLYSSCNMLIVMKEDARVTTNVLKDVRALAAEKTQLQNFIPTPKHSKRDSHSKGSSGNAFAPGRCVPLVVYVVPAPDEILHVSLKTQSSGPPRSATSSGPLRSATVTYCKSLETRLTTLFRSLRGGTVGSLRMRDALSAANLSKERRVFNLDPAHCVVVVSRRTATTDGRAEAQLENLLDTLDSDITVDDILNDDSLLQPLEDDDMGFQRLNQYMQKYLDLLFSFSPSGSKDSGRTELLSLHHWLKAFHGVVKSYSRLESKRRHELAALEALDDEAMSEYPVYQFDSMDLR
;
A
#
# COMPACT_ATOMS: atom_id res chain seq x y z
N MET A 1 10.34 -36.56 -17.37
CA MET A 1 8.99 -36.00 -17.11
C MET A 1 9.02 -35.34 -15.75
N TYR A 2 9.14 -34.01 -15.70
CA TYR A 2 9.06 -33.25 -14.45
C TYR A 2 7.59 -32.89 -14.23
N SER A 3 7.03 -33.35 -13.12
CA SER A 3 5.69 -32.96 -12.68
C SER A 3 5.64 -31.44 -12.52
N ALA A 4 4.94 -30.77 -13.41
CA ALA A 4 4.51 -29.40 -13.18
C ALA A 4 3.53 -29.44 -12.01
N THR A 5 4.02 -29.10 -10.81
CA THR A 5 3.14 -28.76 -9.70
C THR A 5 2.36 -27.53 -10.14
N THR A 6 1.08 -27.73 -10.47
CA THR A 6 0.09 -26.66 -10.57
C THR A 6 0.11 -25.92 -9.24
N VAL A 7 0.80 -24.78 -9.19
CA VAL A 7 0.68 -23.81 -8.11
C VAL A 7 -0.80 -23.42 -8.11
N LYS A 8 -1.53 -23.80 -7.06
CA LYS A 8 -2.89 -23.29 -6.88
C LYS A 8 -2.78 -21.77 -6.91
N ASP A 9 -3.45 -21.14 -7.87
CA ASP A 9 -3.53 -19.68 -8.00
C ASP A 9 -4.43 -19.12 -6.88
N VAL A 10 -3.99 -19.33 -5.63
CA VAL A 10 -4.60 -18.69 -4.47
C VAL A 10 -4.10 -17.26 -4.50
N ARG A 11 -4.91 -16.37 -5.07
CA ARG A 11 -4.63 -14.94 -5.08
C ARG A 11 -4.55 -14.45 -3.65
N LEU A 12 -3.34 -14.06 -3.23
CA LEU A 12 -3.11 -13.54 -1.89
C LEU A 12 -3.79 -12.16 -1.73
N PRO A 13 -4.30 -11.83 -0.53
CA PRO A 13 -4.91 -10.52 -0.24
C PRO A 13 -3.92 -9.37 -0.35
N ALA A 14 -2.65 -9.62 -0.01
CA ALA A 14 -1.55 -8.71 -0.28
C ALA A 14 -0.30 -9.51 -0.70
N SER A 15 0.47 -8.98 -1.64
CA SER A 15 1.71 -9.61 -2.13
C SER A 15 2.80 -8.58 -2.43
N ILE A 16 4.06 -9.01 -2.32
CA ILE A 16 5.22 -8.22 -2.76
C ILE A 16 5.88 -8.97 -3.91
N HIS A 17 5.96 -8.30 -5.06
CA HIS A 17 6.64 -8.81 -6.25
C HIS A 17 8.02 -8.15 -6.35
N LEU A 18 9.06 -8.95 -6.59
CA LEU A 18 10.43 -8.47 -6.69
C LEU A 18 10.88 -8.55 -8.16
N PHE A 19 11.44 -7.45 -8.65
CA PHE A 19 12.13 -7.39 -9.93
C PHE A 19 13.53 -6.79 -9.72
N TYR A 20 14.56 -7.40 -10.31
CA TYR A 20 15.92 -6.87 -10.28
C TYR A 20 16.31 -6.39 -11.68
N ASP A 21 16.69 -5.12 -11.78
CA ASP A 21 17.23 -4.53 -12.99
C ASP A 21 18.76 -4.55 -12.91
N ASP A 22 19.38 -5.38 -13.75
CA ASP A 22 20.84 -5.49 -13.81
C ASP A 22 21.51 -4.28 -14.46
N VAL A 23 20.80 -3.49 -15.28
CA VAL A 23 21.34 -2.28 -15.91
C VAL A 23 21.33 -1.13 -14.90
N ALA A 24 20.18 -0.89 -14.26
CA ALA A 24 20.05 0.16 -13.24
C ALA A 24 20.66 -0.24 -11.89
N LYS A 25 21.04 -1.51 -11.71
CA LYS A 25 21.51 -2.11 -10.44
C LYS A 25 20.53 -1.87 -9.29
N CYS A 26 19.23 -1.88 -9.60
CA CYS A 26 18.14 -1.56 -8.67
C CYS A 26 17.25 -2.78 -8.42
N ILE A 27 16.74 -2.88 -7.17
CA ILE A 27 15.69 -3.84 -6.81
C ILE A 27 14.37 -3.07 -6.71
N TYR A 28 13.40 -3.50 -7.49
CA TYR A 28 12.04 -2.96 -7.47
C TYR A 28 11.14 -3.92 -6.70
N LEU A 29 10.43 -3.39 -5.71
CA LEU A 29 9.41 -4.10 -4.96
C LEU A 29 8.05 -3.49 -5.26
N LEU A 30 7.15 -4.29 -5.85
CA LEU A 30 5.78 -3.90 -6.11
C LEU A 30 4.86 -4.56 -5.07
N GLY A 31 4.31 -3.74 -4.18
CA GLY A 31 3.24 -4.16 -3.27
C GLY A 31 1.89 -4.09 -3.95
N VAL A 32 1.14 -5.19 -3.94
CA VAL A 32 -0.22 -5.26 -4.48
C VAL A 32 -1.16 -5.71 -3.38
N ALA A 33 -2.14 -4.88 -3.03
CA ALA A 33 -3.22 -5.23 -2.13
C ALA A 33 -4.52 -5.37 -2.95
N ARG A 34 -5.22 -6.49 -2.80
CA ARG A 34 -6.41 -6.84 -3.59
C ARG A 34 -7.58 -7.12 -2.65
N PRO A 35 -8.39 -6.11 -2.28
CA PRO A 35 -9.54 -6.32 -1.40
C PRO A 35 -10.53 -7.34 -1.99
N ASP A 36 -10.66 -7.36 -3.31
CA ASP A 36 -11.51 -8.26 -4.09
C ASP A 36 -11.20 -9.75 -3.88
N SER A 37 -9.96 -10.09 -3.52
CA SER A 37 -9.57 -11.49 -3.32
C SER A 37 -10.25 -12.15 -2.12
N LEU A 38 -10.76 -11.34 -1.18
CA LEU A 38 -11.53 -11.78 -0.02
C LEU A 38 -13.03 -11.52 -0.23
N CYS A 39 -13.39 -10.35 -0.75
CA CYS A 39 -14.80 -9.94 -0.94
C CYS A 39 -15.59 -10.77 -1.98
N PHE A 40 -14.93 -11.40 -2.96
CA PHE A 40 -15.61 -12.17 -4.02
C PHE A 40 -15.39 -13.67 -3.94
N SER A 41 -15.05 -14.23 -2.77
CA SER A 41 -15.19 -15.67 -2.55
C SER A 41 -16.68 -16.04 -2.43
N LEU A 42 -17.41 -15.88 -3.54
CA LEU A 42 -18.70 -16.54 -3.74
C LEU A 42 -18.44 -18.02 -3.54
N SER A 43 -19.08 -18.57 -2.51
CA SER A 43 -19.06 -19.98 -2.18
C SER A 43 -19.40 -20.78 -3.44
N SER A 44 -18.38 -21.41 -4.04
CA SER A 44 -18.54 -22.46 -5.01
C SER A 44 -19.06 -23.71 -4.30
N THR A 45 -20.28 -23.64 -3.79
CA THR A 45 -21.05 -24.75 -3.23
C THR A 45 -22.55 -24.50 -3.44
N THR A 46 -22.95 -24.27 -4.69
CA THR A 46 -24.16 -24.94 -5.17
C THR A 46 -23.67 -26.14 -5.96
N LYS A 47 -23.78 -27.33 -5.35
CA LYS A 47 -23.84 -28.57 -6.13
C LYS A 47 -24.93 -28.35 -7.17
N ALA A 48 -24.52 -28.14 -8.42
CA ALA A 48 -25.41 -28.24 -9.55
C ALA A 48 -25.97 -29.67 -9.50
N GLY A 49 -27.19 -29.79 -8.99
CA GLY A 49 -27.95 -31.01 -9.00
C GLY A 49 -28.13 -31.42 -10.46
N THR A 50 -27.59 -32.59 -10.79
CA THR A 50 -27.96 -33.33 -11.99
C THR A 50 -29.49 -33.51 -11.99
N PRO A 51 -30.22 -33.09 -13.04
CA PRO A 51 -31.64 -33.35 -13.12
C PRO A 51 -31.84 -34.78 -13.64
N ASN A 52 -31.93 -35.76 -12.74
CA ASN A 52 -32.53 -37.05 -13.07
C ASN A 52 -34.04 -36.95 -12.86
N SER A 53 -34.79 -36.90 -13.95
CA SER A 53 -36.23 -37.05 -13.93
C SER A 53 -36.59 -38.52 -13.68
N SER A 54 -37.37 -38.80 -12.63
CA SER A 54 -38.66 -39.51 -12.76
C SER A 54 -39.30 -39.89 -11.40
N LYS A 55 -40.56 -39.47 -11.25
CA LYS A 55 -41.70 -40.13 -10.57
C LYS A 55 -41.53 -40.67 -9.13
N SER A 56 -42.17 -40.01 -8.16
CA SER A 56 -43.53 -40.34 -7.65
C SER A 56 -43.77 -40.02 -6.15
N LYS A 57 -44.96 -39.43 -5.90
CA LYS A 57 -45.85 -39.48 -4.71
C LYS A 57 -45.28 -39.42 -3.26
N SER A 58 -45.74 -38.40 -2.51
CA SER A 58 -46.67 -38.54 -1.35
C SER A 58 -46.34 -37.63 -0.15
N GLY A 59 -47.19 -36.61 0.04
CA GLY A 59 -47.67 -35.95 1.28
C GLY A 59 -46.84 -35.86 2.57
N ARG A 60 -46.67 -34.62 3.07
CA ARG A 60 -47.06 -34.20 4.43
C ARG A 60 -47.05 -32.65 4.56
N ARG A 61 -47.91 -32.14 5.46
CA ARG A 61 -48.30 -30.74 5.75
C ARG A 61 -47.16 -29.75 6.05
N PRO A 62 -47.41 -28.42 5.94
CA PRO A 62 -46.44 -27.37 6.21
C PRO A 62 -46.27 -27.15 7.72
N SER A 63 -45.03 -27.00 8.18
CA SER A 63 -44.71 -26.46 9.51
C SER A 63 -44.07 -25.09 9.33
N ILE A 64 -44.76 -24.12 9.93
CA ILE A 64 -44.35 -22.77 10.27
C ILE A 64 -42.97 -22.80 10.93
N ASP A 65 -42.01 -22.07 10.36
CA ASP A 65 -40.95 -21.30 11.03
C ASP A 65 -39.90 -20.88 9.98
N GLU A 66 -40.28 -19.93 9.10
CA GLU A 66 -39.29 -19.06 8.46
C GLU A 66 -38.92 -17.98 9.47
N VAL A 67 -38.05 -18.33 10.41
CA VAL A 67 -37.38 -17.35 11.27
C VAL A 67 -36.14 -16.87 10.52
N GLU A 68 -36.20 -15.62 10.07
CA GLU A 68 -35.06 -14.78 9.71
C GLU A 68 -33.93 -14.92 10.75
N GLN A 69 -32.89 -15.72 10.45
CA GLN A 69 -31.68 -15.83 11.28
C GLN A 69 -30.41 -15.90 10.40
N THR A 70 -30.35 -15.10 9.34
CA THR A 70 -29.21 -15.06 8.41
C THR A 70 -28.44 -13.73 8.23
N PRO A 71 -28.71 -12.58 8.89
CA PRO A 71 -27.88 -11.38 8.66
C PRO A 71 -26.66 -11.24 9.61
N ILE A 72 -26.69 -11.86 10.80
CA ILE A 72 -25.64 -11.66 11.83
C ILE A 72 -24.34 -12.40 11.46
N ASN A 73 -24.45 -13.61 10.91
CA ASN A 73 -23.29 -14.44 10.58
C ASN A 73 -22.52 -13.89 9.36
N GLU A 74 -23.22 -13.35 8.37
CA GLU A 74 -22.61 -12.77 7.17
C GLU A 74 -21.87 -11.45 7.50
N THR A 75 -22.45 -10.61 8.35
CA THR A 75 -21.80 -9.37 8.80
C THR A 75 -20.51 -9.66 9.58
N GLN A 76 -20.52 -10.67 10.45
CA GLN A 76 -19.33 -11.11 11.20
C GLN A 76 -18.25 -11.69 10.27
N ARG A 77 -18.65 -12.46 9.26
CA ARG A 77 -17.75 -12.99 8.24
C ARG A 77 -17.07 -11.87 7.44
N ILE A 78 -17.85 -10.91 6.93
CA ILE A 78 -17.33 -9.77 6.15
C ILE A 78 -16.35 -8.95 7.01
N GLN A 79 -16.69 -8.72 8.28
CA GLN A 79 -15.81 -8.00 9.20
C GLN A 79 -14.48 -8.75 9.40
N HIS A 80 -14.52 -10.06 9.65
CA HIS A 80 -13.32 -10.88 9.80
C HIS A 80 -12.46 -10.92 8.53
N GLU A 81 -13.08 -11.03 7.34
CA GLU A 81 -12.40 -10.97 6.05
C GLU A 81 -11.72 -9.61 5.83
N MET A 82 -12.40 -8.50 6.15
CA MET A 82 -11.85 -7.15 6.07
C MET A 82 -10.69 -6.92 7.05
N ASP A 83 -10.80 -7.44 8.28
CA ASP A 83 -9.73 -7.35 9.28
C ASP A 83 -8.50 -8.16 8.85
N THR A 84 -8.71 -9.32 8.24
CA THR A 84 -7.63 -10.15 7.65
C THR A 84 -6.95 -9.42 6.50
N PHE A 85 -7.73 -8.77 5.61
CA PHE A 85 -7.21 -7.97 4.52
C PHE A 85 -6.32 -6.82 5.02
N GLU A 86 -6.83 -6.01 5.95
CA GLU A 86 -6.10 -4.86 6.48
C GLU A 86 -4.84 -5.31 7.23
N HIS A 87 -4.87 -6.48 7.88
CA HIS A 87 -3.68 -7.07 8.49
C HIS A 87 -2.60 -7.43 7.47
N GLU A 88 -2.95 -8.17 6.41
CA GLU A 88 -1.98 -8.57 5.37
C GLU A 88 -1.48 -7.36 4.57
N LYS A 89 -2.32 -6.36 4.33
CA LYS A 89 -1.93 -5.07 3.75
C LYS A 89 -0.95 -4.31 4.64
N LEU A 90 -1.20 -4.25 5.95
CA LEU A 90 -0.30 -3.61 6.91
C LEU A 90 1.07 -4.31 6.94
N LYS A 91 1.08 -5.64 6.98
CA LYS A 91 2.29 -6.47 6.87
C LYS A 91 3.09 -6.15 5.62
N MET A 92 2.43 -6.15 4.46
CA MET A 92 3.05 -5.79 3.18
C MET A 92 3.69 -4.39 3.26
N GLN A 93 2.95 -3.40 3.78
CA GLN A 93 3.46 -2.04 3.94
C GLN A 93 4.69 -2.00 4.85
N VAL A 94 4.66 -2.65 6.02
CA VAL A 94 5.80 -2.66 6.95
C VAL A 94 7.06 -3.22 6.30
N LEU A 95 6.93 -4.31 5.54
CA LEU A 95 8.05 -4.92 4.83
C LEU A 95 8.63 -3.96 3.78
N LEU A 96 7.80 -3.29 2.98
CA LEU A 96 8.25 -2.30 2.00
C LEU A 96 8.92 -1.09 2.68
N TYR A 97 8.29 -0.51 3.69
CA TYR A 97 8.80 0.65 4.43
C TYR A 97 10.04 0.36 5.28
N SER A 98 10.36 -0.91 5.47
CA SER A 98 11.58 -1.34 6.17
C SER A 98 12.66 -1.81 5.21
N SER A 99 12.40 -1.95 3.90
CA SER A 99 13.34 -2.58 2.96
C SER A 99 13.73 -1.70 1.77
N CYS A 100 13.01 -0.60 1.54
CA CYS A 100 13.26 0.30 0.42
C CYS A 100 14.06 1.55 0.83
N ASN A 101 14.85 2.09 -0.10
CA ASN A 101 15.51 3.40 0.03
C ASN A 101 14.59 4.55 -0.42
N MET A 102 13.77 4.30 -1.44
CA MET A 102 12.73 5.20 -1.92
C MET A 102 11.44 4.41 -2.09
N LEU A 103 10.30 5.02 -1.78
CA LEU A 103 8.98 4.40 -1.87
C LEU A 103 8.02 5.33 -2.59
N ILE A 104 7.39 4.82 -3.64
CA ILE A 104 6.39 5.53 -4.43
C ILE A 104 5.03 4.99 -3.99
N VAL A 105 4.22 5.85 -3.39
CA VAL A 105 2.90 5.48 -2.86
C VAL A 105 1.85 6.01 -3.82
N MET A 106 1.27 5.11 -4.61
CA MET A 106 0.14 5.43 -5.47
C MET A 106 -1.13 5.54 -4.63
N LYS A 107 -1.89 6.62 -4.84
CA LYS A 107 -3.20 6.83 -4.26
C LYS A 107 -4.25 6.73 -5.35
N GLU A 108 -5.36 6.08 -5.03
CA GLU A 108 -6.53 5.99 -5.92
C GLU A 108 -7.30 7.31 -5.96
N ASP A 109 -7.21 8.10 -4.89
CA ASP A 109 -7.90 9.39 -4.76
C ASP A 109 -6.95 10.54 -4.43
N ALA A 110 -7.37 11.74 -4.79
CA ALA A 110 -6.60 12.95 -4.51
C ALA A 110 -6.87 13.50 -3.08
N ARG A 111 -7.73 12.82 -2.31
CA ARG A 111 -8.21 13.30 -1.00
C ARG A 111 -7.27 12.89 0.12
N VAL A 112 -6.45 13.83 0.57
CA VAL A 112 -5.61 13.63 1.76
C VAL A 112 -6.37 13.95 3.05
N THR A 113 -7.06 12.99 3.65
CA THR A 113 -7.77 13.19 4.93
C THR A 113 -6.86 12.92 6.15
N THR A 114 -7.35 13.18 7.36
CA THR A 114 -6.64 12.86 8.61
C THR A 114 -6.51 11.36 8.85
N ASN A 115 -7.20 10.50 8.09
CA ASN A 115 -7.06 9.04 8.16
C ASN A 115 -5.64 8.57 7.86
N VAL A 116 -4.89 9.30 7.02
CA VAL A 116 -3.47 9.02 6.76
C VAL A 116 -2.64 8.99 8.06
N LEU A 117 -3.05 9.73 9.09
CA LEU A 117 -2.38 9.70 10.40
C LEU A 117 -2.67 8.43 11.19
N LYS A 118 -3.85 7.81 11.02
CA LYS A 118 -4.17 6.52 11.62
C LYS A 118 -3.31 5.44 10.97
N ASP A 119 -3.24 5.42 9.64
CA ASP A 119 -2.46 4.46 8.87
C ASP A 119 -0.97 4.55 9.24
N VAL A 120 -0.41 5.77 9.29
CA VAL A 120 1.00 5.95 9.65
C VAL A 120 1.28 5.56 11.11
N ARG A 121 0.33 5.77 12.04
CA ARG A 121 0.50 5.30 13.43
C ARG A 121 0.45 3.78 13.53
N ALA A 122 -0.48 3.13 12.82
CA ALA A 122 -0.55 1.67 12.76
C ALA A 122 0.75 1.09 12.18
N LEU A 123 1.21 1.66 11.06
CA LEU A 123 2.48 1.32 10.42
C LEU A 123 3.69 1.53 11.34
N ALA A 124 3.71 2.62 12.12
CA ALA A 124 4.77 2.90 13.09
C ALA A 124 4.79 1.90 14.25
N ALA A 125 3.63 1.58 14.80
CA ALA A 125 3.49 0.59 15.86
C ALA A 125 3.98 -0.79 15.38
N GLU A 126 3.52 -1.19 14.19
CA GLU A 126 3.86 -2.47 13.59
C GLU A 126 5.35 -2.58 13.24
N LYS A 127 5.93 -1.52 12.65
CA LYS A 127 7.38 -1.43 12.40
C LYS A 127 8.18 -1.52 13.70
N THR A 128 7.74 -0.85 14.76
CA THR A 128 8.41 -0.89 16.07
C THR A 128 8.38 -2.31 16.66
N GLN A 129 7.25 -3.01 16.54
CA GLN A 129 7.17 -4.40 16.98
C GLN A 129 8.13 -5.30 16.17
N LEU A 130 8.16 -5.16 14.84
CA LEU A 130 9.09 -5.90 13.98
C LEU A 130 10.55 -5.65 14.36
N GLN A 131 10.93 -4.40 14.66
CA GLN A 131 12.29 -4.04 15.05
C GLN A 131 12.79 -4.80 16.28
N ASN A 132 11.91 -5.18 17.21
CA ASN A 132 12.27 -5.97 18.37
C ASN A 132 12.67 -7.42 18.04
N PHE A 133 12.27 -7.93 16.87
CA PHE A 133 12.59 -9.28 16.40
C PHE A 133 13.78 -9.31 15.45
N ILE A 134 14.19 -8.16 14.92
CA ILE A 134 15.35 -8.07 14.04
C ILE A 134 16.62 -8.18 14.90
N PRO A 135 17.52 -9.15 14.61
CA PRO A 135 18.75 -9.30 15.37
C PRO A 135 19.59 -8.02 15.34
N THR A 136 19.83 -7.44 16.52
CA THR A 136 20.87 -6.44 16.70
C THR A 136 22.20 -7.16 16.91
N PRO A 137 23.31 -6.72 16.28
CA PRO A 137 24.62 -7.30 16.55
C PRO A 137 24.91 -7.14 18.05
N LYS A 138 25.02 -8.26 18.76
CA LYS A 138 25.28 -8.28 20.20
C LYS A 138 26.64 -7.63 20.47
N HIS A 139 26.67 -6.67 21.38
CA HIS A 139 27.89 -6.21 22.03
C HIS A 139 28.46 -7.40 22.80
N SER A 140 29.54 -8.03 22.33
CA SER A 140 30.38 -8.79 23.24
C SER A 140 30.95 -7.80 24.25
N LYS A 141 30.68 -7.99 25.53
CA LYS A 141 31.32 -7.27 26.64
C LYS A 141 32.83 -7.53 26.58
N ARG A 142 33.59 -6.68 25.89
CA ARG A 142 34.98 -6.37 26.22
C ARG A 142 35.45 -5.15 25.43
N ASP A 143 35.95 -4.19 26.21
CA ASP A 143 36.98 -3.22 25.89
C ASP A 143 36.67 -2.05 24.93
N SER A 144 36.64 -0.88 25.58
CA SER A 144 37.22 0.40 25.15
C SER A 144 36.64 1.12 23.92
N HIS A 145 35.99 2.25 24.21
CA HIS A 145 35.84 3.44 23.35
C HIS A 145 35.79 3.24 21.83
N SER A 146 34.72 2.63 21.33
CA SER A 146 34.27 2.88 19.96
C SER A 146 32.76 3.11 19.93
N LYS A 147 32.34 4.25 19.37
CA LYS A 147 30.94 4.62 19.17
C LYS A 147 30.21 3.48 18.46
N GLY A 148 29.04 3.13 18.98
CA GLY A 148 28.25 1.92 18.71
C GLY A 148 28.34 1.40 17.27
N SER A 149 28.60 0.10 17.16
CA SER A 149 28.55 -0.66 15.91
C SER A 149 27.09 -0.83 15.45
N SER A 150 26.52 0.21 14.86
CA SER A 150 25.24 0.15 14.14
C SER A 150 25.39 -0.66 12.86
N GLY A 151 24.51 -1.63 12.63
CA GLY A 151 24.44 -2.36 11.35
C GLY A 151 24.16 -1.42 10.17
N ASN A 152 24.36 -1.92 8.95
CA ASN A 152 24.27 -1.11 7.73
C ASN A 152 22.90 -0.41 7.61
N ALA A 153 22.93 0.92 7.46
CA ALA A 153 21.73 1.76 7.39
C ALA A 153 20.88 1.54 6.12
N PHE A 154 21.43 0.91 5.10
CA PHE A 154 20.73 0.53 3.87
C PHE A 154 20.21 -0.91 3.90
N ALA A 155 20.41 -1.63 5.01
CA ALA A 155 19.88 -2.98 5.14
C ALA A 155 18.36 -2.97 5.39
N PRO A 156 17.62 -3.92 4.78
CA PRO A 156 16.28 -4.25 5.19
C PRO A 156 16.16 -4.40 6.72
N GLY A 157 15.13 -3.79 7.28
CA GLY A 157 14.87 -3.67 8.71
C GLY A 157 15.42 -2.40 9.35
N ARG A 158 16.38 -1.73 8.72
CA ARG A 158 17.11 -0.57 9.27
C ARG A 158 16.94 0.69 8.41
N CYS A 159 16.73 0.52 7.11
CA CYS A 159 16.58 1.64 6.21
C CYS A 159 15.30 2.45 6.49
N VAL A 160 15.37 3.74 6.19
CA VAL A 160 14.26 4.67 6.30
C VAL A 160 14.03 5.26 4.92
N PRO A 161 12.96 4.86 4.20
CA PRO A 161 12.74 5.29 2.83
C PRO A 161 12.43 6.78 2.73
N LEU A 162 12.80 7.38 1.60
CA LEU A 162 12.21 8.63 1.12
C LEU A 162 10.89 8.32 0.40
N VAL A 163 9.78 8.91 0.85
CA VAL A 163 8.44 8.64 0.29
C VAL A 163 7.99 9.77 -0.62
N VAL A 164 7.45 9.38 -1.78
CA VAL A 164 6.76 10.25 -2.72
C VAL A 164 5.36 9.70 -2.96
N TYR A 165 4.34 10.56 -2.83
CA TYR A 165 2.95 10.23 -3.11
C TYR A 165 2.61 10.56 -4.56
N VAL A 166 2.06 9.60 -5.28
CA VAL A 166 1.50 9.79 -6.61
C VAL A 166 -0.02 9.85 -6.47
N VAL A 167 -0.62 10.95 -6.89
CA VAL A 167 -2.06 11.21 -6.75
C VAL A 167 -2.69 11.52 -8.10
N PRO A 168 -3.94 11.09 -8.35
CA PRO A 168 -4.66 11.49 -9.55
C PRO A 168 -4.96 12.98 -9.52
N ALA A 169 -4.90 13.61 -10.70
CA ALA A 169 -5.39 14.96 -10.90
C ALA A 169 -6.92 14.99 -10.67
N PRO A 170 -7.43 15.96 -9.89
CA PRO A 170 -8.85 16.27 -9.85
C PRO A 170 -9.37 16.65 -11.24
N ASP A 171 -10.61 16.28 -11.55
CA ASP A 171 -11.21 16.51 -12.88
C ASP A 171 -11.24 18.01 -13.21
N GLU A 172 -11.45 18.86 -12.21
CA GLU A 172 -11.51 20.31 -12.34
C GLU A 172 -10.19 20.92 -12.84
N ILE A 173 -9.05 20.29 -12.53
CA ILE A 173 -7.72 20.73 -12.97
C ILE A 173 -7.45 20.29 -14.41
N LEU A 174 -7.98 19.13 -14.82
CA LEU A 174 -7.90 18.62 -16.19
C LEU A 174 -8.76 19.45 -17.16
N HIS A 175 -9.98 19.85 -16.75
CA HIS A 175 -10.86 20.65 -17.59
C HIS A 175 -10.36 22.07 -17.88
N VAL A 176 -9.61 22.70 -16.96
CA VAL A 176 -8.92 23.98 -17.21
C VAL A 176 -7.77 23.78 -18.21
N SER A 177 -7.11 22.61 -18.19
CA SER A 177 -6.08 22.24 -19.15
C SER A 177 -6.64 22.16 -20.58
N LEU A 178 -7.75 21.45 -20.77
CA LEU A 178 -8.39 21.20 -22.07
C LEU A 178 -9.05 22.45 -22.69
N LYS A 179 -9.67 23.31 -21.88
CA LYS A 179 -10.30 24.56 -22.37
C LYS A 179 -9.30 25.58 -22.91
N THR A 180 -8.03 25.50 -22.53
CA THR A 180 -7.01 26.43 -22.99
C THR A 180 -6.33 25.96 -24.28
N GLN A 181 -6.52 24.70 -24.67
CA GLN A 181 -5.98 24.15 -25.93
C GLN A 181 -6.97 24.27 -27.11
N SER A 182 -8.27 24.32 -26.85
CA SER A 182 -9.34 24.34 -27.87
C SER A 182 -9.71 25.74 -28.41
N SER A 183 -9.06 26.81 -27.95
CA SER A 183 -9.36 28.19 -28.38
C SER A 183 -8.28 28.80 -29.28
N GLY A 184 -8.28 28.44 -30.58
CA GLY A 184 -7.75 29.25 -31.70
C GLY A 184 -6.22 29.35 -31.90
N PRO A 185 -5.76 29.75 -33.11
CA PRO A 185 -4.37 29.60 -33.56
C PRO A 185 -3.38 30.57 -32.86
N PRO A 186 -2.08 30.23 -32.80
CA PRO A 186 -1.11 30.92 -31.96
C PRO A 186 -0.72 32.26 -32.57
N ARG A 187 -1.35 33.33 -32.12
CA ARG A 187 -0.86 34.69 -32.38
C ARG A 187 0.18 35.06 -31.32
N SER A 188 1.43 35.11 -31.78
CA SER A 188 2.63 35.62 -31.11
C SER A 188 3.29 34.72 -30.06
N ALA A 189 4.50 34.30 -30.40
CA ALA A 189 5.45 33.62 -29.56
C ALA A 189 5.99 34.57 -28.47
N THR A 190 5.26 34.72 -27.36
CA THR A 190 5.79 35.21 -26.07
C THR A 190 4.74 35.03 -24.95
N SER A 191 4.54 33.81 -24.44
CA SER A 191 4.24 33.53 -23.01
C SER A 191 3.72 32.10 -22.81
N SER A 192 4.55 31.26 -22.21
CA SER A 192 4.21 29.91 -21.76
C SER A 192 3.53 29.92 -20.38
N GLY A 193 2.26 30.30 -20.27
CA GLY A 193 1.48 30.20 -19.02
C GLY A 193 0.00 30.48 -19.26
N PRO A 194 -0.92 29.54 -18.90
CA PRO A 194 -1.38 29.35 -17.51
C PRO A 194 -1.52 27.88 -17.03
N LEU A 195 -1.39 26.87 -17.91
CA LEU A 195 -1.59 25.44 -17.59
C LEU A 195 -0.61 24.88 -16.55
N ARG A 196 0.68 25.24 -16.67
CA ARG A 196 1.73 24.84 -15.71
C ARG A 196 1.44 25.33 -14.28
N SER A 197 0.58 26.33 -14.10
CA SER A 197 0.32 26.96 -12.80
C SER A 197 -0.62 26.12 -11.92
N ALA A 198 -1.70 25.55 -12.48
CA ALA A 198 -2.73 24.87 -11.68
C ALA A 198 -2.24 23.55 -11.06
N THR A 199 -1.66 22.65 -11.86
CA THR A 199 -1.11 21.37 -11.37
C THR A 199 0.03 21.57 -10.39
N VAL A 200 0.91 22.56 -10.63
CA VAL A 200 2.00 22.90 -9.69
C VAL A 200 1.44 23.46 -8.39
N THR A 201 0.46 24.36 -8.44
CA THR A 201 -0.21 24.89 -7.25
C THR A 201 -0.90 23.78 -6.46
N TYR A 202 -1.54 22.84 -7.17
CA TYR A 202 -2.17 21.68 -6.56
C TYR A 202 -1.16 20.77 -5.86
N CYS A 203 -0.07 20.38 -6.54
CA CYS A 203 1.07 19.67 -5.92
C CYS A 203 1.54 20.38 -4.65
N LYS A 204 1.80 21.69 -4.71
CA LYS A 204 2.29 22.50 -3.58
C LYS A 204 1.29 22.54 -2.42
N SER A 205 0.00 22.60 -2.71
CA SER A 205 -1.05 22.57 -1.69
C SER A 205 -1.11 21.21 -0.98
N LEU A 206 -0.99 20.11 -1.72
CA LEU A 206 -0.94 18.75 -1.17
C LEU A 206 0.36 18.50 -0.38
N GLU A 207 1.50 18.95 -0.88
CA GLU A 207 2.79 18.90 -0.15
C GLU A 207 2.68 19.61 1.20
N THR A 208 2.11 20.82 1.21
CA THR A 208 1.90 21.61 2.43
C THR A 208 0.95 20.89 3.39
N ARG A 209 -0.14 20.31 2.87
CA ARG A 209 -1.13 19.56 3.65
C ARG A 209 -0.53 18.31 4.27
N LEU A 210 0.16 17.47 3.49
CA LEU A 210 0.84 16.26 3.98
C LEU A 210 1.91 16.61 5.01
N THR A 211 2.75 17.60 4.72
CA THR A 211 3.79 18.05 5.66
C THR A 211 3.20 18.53 6.98
N THR A 212 2.08 19.27 6.93
CA THR A 212 1.38 19.76 8.13
C THR A 212 0.73 18.62 8.91
N LEU A 213 0.07 17.69 8.23
CA LEU A 213 -0.51 16.51 8.85
C LEU A 213 0.57 15.68 9.53
N PHE A 214 1.65 15.32 8.85
CA PHE A 214 2.72 14.49 9.42
C PHE A 214 3.50 15.17 10.54
N ARG A 215 3.61 16.51 10.54
CA ARG A 215 4.19 17.27 11.66
C ARG A 215 3.40 17.09 12.96
N SER A 216 2.10 16.77 12.88
CA SER A 216 1.28 16.50 14.07
C SER A 216 1.58 15.14 14.73
N LEU A 217 2.33 14.25 14.06
CA LEU A 217 2.76 12.98 14.64
C LEU A 217 3.89 13.22 15.64
N ARG A 218 3.70 12.75 16.88
CA ARG A 218 4.69 12.86 17.95
C ARG A 218 5.86 11.90 17.74
N GLY A 219 6.99 12.15 18.41
CA GLY A 219 8.11 11.20 18.48
C GLY A 219 8.96 11.10 17.21
N GLY A 220 8.77 12.00 16.24
CA GLY A 220 9.55 11.99 15.01
C GLY A 220 9.29 10.79 14.12
N THR A 221 8.07 10.22 14.15
CA THR A 221 7.63 9.08 13.34
C THR A 221 7.92 9.26 11.85
N VAL A 222 7.74 10.48 11.35
CA VAL A 222 8.04 10.88 9.96
C VAL A 222 9.13 11.94 9.98
N GLY A 223 10.19 11.74 9.21
CA GLY A 223 11.21 12.76 8.99
C GLY A 223 10.78 13.76 7.93
N SER A 224 11.02 15.06 8.15
CA SER A 224 10.86 16.11 7.13
C SER A 224 12.25 16.60 6.75
N LEU A 225 12.74 16.24 5.56
CA LEU A 225 14.10 16.54 5.12
C LEU A 225 14.18 16.65 3.60
N ARG A 226 15.07 17.47 3.06
CA ARG A 226 15.30 17.53 1.62
C ARG A 226 15.97 16.23 1.17
N MET A 227 15.75 15.82 -0.08
CA MET A 227 16.36 14.61 -0.66
C MET A 227 17.84 14.43 -0.30
N ARG A 228 18.66 15.48 -0.48
CA ARG A 228 20.11 15.45 -0.18
C ARG A 228 20.46 15.15 1.28
N ASP A 229 19.59 15.53 2.20
CA ASP A 229 19.82 15.37 3.65
C ASP A 229 19.40 13.97 4.12
N ALA A 230 18.63 13.23 3.31
CA ALA A 230 18.16 11.88 3.61
C ALA A 230 19.30 10.90 3.86
N LEU A 231 20.40 11.07 3.12
CA LEU A 231 21.57 10.19 3.17
C LEU A 231 22.63 10.64 4.18
N SER A 232 22.41 11.74 4.92
CA SER A 232 23.36 12.17 5.95
C SER A 232 23.46 11.15 7.10
N ALA A 233 24.65 11.02 7.70
CA ALA A 233 24.88 10.10 8.82
C ALA A 233 23.90 10.32 10.00
N ALA A 234 23.46 11.57 10.21
CA ALA A 234 22.48 11.92 11.23
C ALA A 234 21.05 11.42 10.94
N ASN A 235 20.72 11.10 9.70
CA ASN A 235 19.41 10.58 9.30
C ASN A 235 19.43 9.08 9.01
N LEU A 236 20.56 8.54 8.55
CA LEU A 236 20.77 7.08 8.38
C LEU A 236 20.69 6.29 9.69
N SER A 237 20.99 6.92 10.83
CA SER A 237 20.92 6.29 12.16
C SER A 237 19.51 6.27 12.78
N LYS A 238 18.50 6.83 12.10
CA LYS A 238 17.14 7.01 12.66
C LYS A 238 16.18 5.89 12.24
N GLU A 239 16.60 4.63 12.38
CA GLU A 239 15.82 3.45 11.95
C GLU A 239 14.41 3.37 12.55
N ARG A 240 14.17 4.01 13.72
CA ARG A 240 12.84 4.13 14.34
C ARG A 240 11.81 4.92 13.53
N ARG A 241 12.26 5.76 12.58
CA ARG A 241 11.36 6.49 11.67
C ARG A 241 10.68 5.52 10.72
N VAL A 242 9.42 5.76 10.40
CA VAL A 242 8.72 4.98 9.38
C VAL A 242 9.25 5.34 8.00
N PHE A 243 9.32 6.65 7.71
CA PHE A 243 9.84 7.19 6.45
C PHE A 243 10.30 8.64 6.61
N ASN A 244 10.96 9.15 5.58
CA ASN A 244 11.29 10.55 5.39
C ASN A 244 10.47 11.13 4.22
N LEU A 245 10.11 12.41 4.31
CA LEU A 245 9.34 13.16 3.33
C LEU A 245 10.14 14.39 2.92
N ASP A 246 10.24 14.65 1.61
CA ASP A 246 10.74 15.91 1.07
C ASP A 246 9.62 16.93 0.96
N PRO A 247 9.59 17.99 1.80
CA PRO A 247 8.48 18.94 1.82
C PRO A 247 8.27 19.67 0.49
N ALA A 248 9.27 19.69 -0.39
CA ALA A 248 9.21 20.40 -1.66
C ALA A 248 8.87 19.51 -2.87
N HIS A 249 8.90 18.19 -2.71
CA HIS A 249 8.81 17.22 -3.82
C HIS A 249 8.15 15.89 -3.43
N CYS A 250 7.34 15.87 -2.37
CA CYS A 250 6.71 14.64 -1.89
C CYS A 250 5.40 14.27 -2.58
N VAL A 251 4.93 15.08 -3.53
CA VAL A 251 3.70 14.81 -4.29
C VAL A 251 3.94 14.95 -5.77
N VAL A 252 3.50 13.95 -6.52
CA VAL A 252 3.42 13.96 -7.97
C VAL A 252 1.97 13.77 -8.36
N VAL A 253 1.47 14.70 -9.17
CA VAL A 253 0.11 14.63 -9.72
C VAL A 253 0.20 14.05 -11.11
N VAL A 254 -0.59 13.01 -11.38
CA VAL A 254 -0.67 12.30 -12.66
C VAL A 254 -2.11 12.28 -13.15
N SER A 255 -2.34 11.99 -14.43
CA SER A 255 -3.69 11.79 -14.93
C SER A 255 -4.42 10.71 -14.13
N ARG A 256 -5.74 10.87 -13.92
CA ARG A 256 -6.56 9.83 -13.27
C ARG A 256 -6.45 8.51 -14.02
N ARG A 257 -6.42 8.57 -15.37
CA ARG A 257 -6.24 7.38 -16.24
C ARG A 257 -4.99 6.58 -15.92
N THR A 258 -3.95 7.23 -15.38
CA THR A 258 -2.65 6.62 -15.09
C THR A 258 -2.52 6.20 -13.63
N ALA A 259 -3.31 6.80 -12.74
CA ALA A 259 -3.36 6.45 -11.32
C ALA A 259 -4.30 5.26 -11.01
N THR A 260 -5.30 5.01 -11.87
CA THR A 260 -6.30 3.94 -11.67
C THR A 260 -6.32 2.96 -12.84
N THR A 261 -6.76 1.71 -12.59
CA THR A 261 -7.07 0.72 -13.66
C THR A 261 -8.17 1.22 -14.61
N ASP A 262 -8.89 2.24 -14.17
CA ASP A 262 -9.91 2.97 -14.87
C ASP A 262 -9.40 4.34 -15.36
N GLY A 263 -9.13 4.45 -16.66
CA GLY A 263 -9.61 5.62 -17.37
C GLY A 263 -11.15 5.71 -17.47
N ARG A 264 -11.86 5.01 -16.58
CA ARG A 264 -13.26 4.59 -16.59
C ARG A 264 -13.71 4.20 -17.98
N ALA A 265 -13.39 2.99 -18.42
CA ALA A 265 -13.93 2.46 -19.67
C ALA A 265 -15.48 2.52 -19.65
N GLU A 266 -16.07 2.30 -18.48
CA GLU A 266 -17.51 2.39 -18.26
C GLU A 266 -18.03 3.83 -18.35
N ALA A 267 -17.35 4.84 -17.78
CA ALA A 267 -17.79 6.24 -17.92
C ALA A 267 -17.43 6.85 -19.28
N GLN A 268 -16.42 6.32 -19.98
CA GLN A 268 -16.15 6.66 -21.39
C GLN A 268 -17.18 6.03 -22.31
N LEU A 269 -17.61 4.79 -22.04
CA LEU A 269 -18.72 4.15 -22.73
C LEU A 269 -20.03 4.85 -22.41
N GLU A 270 -20.28 5.25 -21.16
CA GLU A 270 -21.44 6.04 -20.75
C GLU A 270 -21.43 7.42 -21.42
N ASN A 271 -20.31 8.14 -21.43
CA ASN A 271 -20.18 9.39 -22.19
C ASN A 271 -20.34 9.18 -23.71
N LEU A 272 -19.82 8.09 -24.27
CA LEU A 272 -20.00 7.75 -25.69
C LEU A 272 -21.48 7.47 -25.99
N LEU A 273 -22.15 6.70 -25.14
CA LEU A 273 -23.57 6.38 -25.26
C LEU A 273 -24.43 7.63 -25.07
N ASP A 274 -24.10 8.50 -24.11
CA ASP A 274 -24.75 9.81 -23.92
C ASP A 274 -24.52 10.75 -25.11
N THR A 275 -23.35 10.68 -25.75
CA THR A 275 -23.03 11.45 -26.98
C THR A 275 -23.77 10.87 -28.19
N LEU A 276 -23.98 9.55 -28.25
CA LEU A 276 -24.79 8.88 -29.27
C LEU A 276 -26.30 9.14 -29.08
N ASP A 277 -26.75 9.33 -27.83
CA ASP A 277 -28.13 9.67 -27.47
C ASP A 277 -28.45 11.16 -27.67
N SER A 278 -27.44 12.04 -27.65
CA SER A 278 -27.60 13.40 -28.14
C SER A 278 -27.65 13.37 -29.68
N ASP A 279 -28.68 13.97 -30.31
CA ASP A 279 -28.94 14.00 -31.76
C ASP A 279 -27.77 14.58 -32.61
N ILE A 280 -26.65 13.87 -32.66
CA ILE A 280 -25.46 14.18 -33.44
C ILE A 280 -25.49 13.27 -34.66
N THR A 281 -25.38 13.87 -35.85
CA THR A 281 -25.48 13.11 -37.09
C THR A 281 -24.27 12.19 -37.23
N VAL A 282 -24.47 10.99 -37.79
CA VAL A 282 -23.40 10.00 -38.00
C VAL A 282 -22.21 10.57 -38.79
N ASP A 283 -22.46 11.57 -39.63
CA ASP A 283 -21.43 12.29 -40.38
C ASP A 283 -20.58 13.23 -39.51
N ASP A 284 -21.08 13.75 -38.38
CA ASP A 284 -20.29 14.56 -37.45
C ASP A 284 -19.32 13.69 -36.62
N ILE A 285 -19.71 12.45 -36.30
CA ILE A 285 -18.89 11.49 -35.53
C ILE A 285 -17.72 10.95 -36.37
N LEU A 286 -17.96 10.68 -37.66
CA LEU A 286 -16.92 10.19 -38.58
C LEU A 286 -15.92 11.27 -39.01
N ASN A 287 -16.27 12.55 -38.85
CA ASN A 287 -15.40 13.69 -39.12
C ASN A 287 -14.69 14.24 -37.86
N ASP A 288 -14.96 13.68 -36.67
CA ASP A 288 -14.29 14.08 -35.44
C ASP A 288 -12.95 13.36 -35.29
N ASP A 289 -11.91 13.92 -35.93
CA ASP A 289 -10.53 13.47 -35.85
C ASP A 289 -10.00 13.42 -34.39
N SER A 290 -10.67 14.06 -33.42
CA SER A 290 -10.27 14.02 -32.00
C SER A 290 -10.46 12.64 -31.36
N LEU A 291 -11.36 11.81 -31.88
CA LEU A 291 -11.60 10.44 -31.42
C LEU A 291 -10.50 9.46 -31.87
N LEU A 292 -9.75 9.83 -32.91
CA LEU A 292 -8.67 9.03 -33.49
C LEU A 292 -7.27 9.60 -33.21
N GLN A 293 -7.18 10.75 -32.55
CA GLN A 293 -5.90 11.30 -32.12
C GLN A 293 -5.26 10.38 -31.07
N PRO A 294 -3.97 10.02 -31.23
CA PRO A 294 -3.21 9.40 -30.16
C PRO A 294 -3.36 10.23 -28.89
N LEU A 295 -3.77 9.59 -27.80
CA LEU A 295 -3.97 10.25 -26.51
C LEU A 295 -2.69 11.01 -26.13
N GLU A 296 -2.74 12.34 -26.12
CA GLU A 296 -1.57 13.17 -25.85
C GLU A 296 -0.94 12.83 -24.48
N ASP A 297 0.39 12.78 -24.45
CA ASP A 297 1.26 12.55 -23.28
C ASP A 297 1.11 13.66 -22.22
N ASP A 298 -0.07 13.78 -21.60
CA ASP A 298 -0.37 14.78 -20.57
C ASP A 298 0.27 14.44 -19.19
N ASP A 299 1.01 13.33 -19.10
CA ASP A 299 1.64 12.83 -17.87
C ASP A 299 3.03 13.45 -17.58
N MET A 300 3.07 14.78 -17.54
CA MET A 300 4.23 15.52 -17.00
C MET A 300 4.62 15.09 -15.57
N GLY A 301 3.68 14.48 -14.82
CA GLY A 301 3.91 13.93 -13.50
C GLY A 301 4.96 12.81 -13.49
N PHE A 302 4.84 11.83 -14.39
CA PHE A 302 5.79 10.70 -14.44
C PHE A 302 7.18 11.13 -14.88
N GLN A 303 7.28 12.07 -15.82
CA GLN A 303 8.57 12.63 -16.22
C GLN A 303 9.26 13.32 -15.05
N ARG A 304 8.52 14.11 -14.25
CA ARG A 304 9.05 14.74 -13.03
C ARG A 304 9.44 13.73 -11.96
N LEU A 305 8.63 12.68 -11.77
CA LEU A 305 8.94 11.60 -10.84
C LEU A 305 10.22 10.87 -11.27
N ASN A 306 10.37 10.55 -12.55
CA ASN A 306 11.57 9.92 -13.07
C ASN A 306 12.79 10.82 -12.86
N GLN A 307 12.71 12.12 -13.19
CA GLN A 307 13.81 13.06 -12.93
C GLN A 307 14.18 13.15 -11.43
N TYR A 308 13.18 13.13 -10.54
CA TYR A 308 13.40 13.13 -9.10
C TYR A 308 14.06 11.82 -8.63
N MET A 309 13.58 10.68 -9.13
CA MET A 309 14.14 9.36 -8.85
C MET A 309 15.58 9.24 -9.33
N GLN A 310 15.89 9.65 -10.58
CA GLN A 310 17.25 9.62 -11.11
C GLN A 310 18.21 10.46 -10.27
N LYS A 311 17.81 11.67 -9.87
CA LYS A 311 18.61 12.49 -8.94
C LYS A 311 18.89 11.76 -7.62
N TYR A 312 17.89 11.08 -7.07
CA TYR A 312 18.07 10.33 -5.83
C TYR A 312 19.00 9.12 -6.01
N LEU A 313 18.91 8.42 -7.14
CA LEU A 313 19.82 7.33 -7.48
C LEU A 313 21.26 7.84 -7.64
N ASP A 314 21.48 8.95 -8.34
CA ASP A 314 22.80 9.58 -8.47
C ASP A 314 23.39 9.91 -7.09
N LEU A 315 22.56 10.44 -6.18
CA LEU A 315 22.92 10.69 -4.79
C LEU A 315 23.28 9.42 -4.03
N LEU A 316 22.50 8.34 -4.17
CA LEU A 316 22.78 7.05 -3.52
C LEU A 316 24.10 6.44 -4.00
N PHE A 317 24.32 6.42 -5.32
CA PHE A 317 25.52 5.82 -5.91
C PHE A 317 26.78 6.67 -5.66
N SER A 318 26.66 8.00 -5.63
CA SER A 318 27.78 8.89 -5.26
C SER A 318 28.11 8.86 -3.77
N PHE A 319 27.14 8.55 -2.90
CA PHE A 319 27.36 8.37 -1.47
C PHE A 319 28.20 7.12 -1.13
N SER A 320 28.37 6.21 -2.08
CA SER A 320 29.10 4.95 -1.93
C SER A 320 30.47 4.97 -2.64
N PRO A 321 31.44 5.82 -2.26
CA PRO A 321 32.78 5.71 -2.82
C PRO A 321 33.47 4.47 -2.23
N SER A 322 33.75 3.51 -3.10
CA SER A 322 34.47 2.24 -2.87
C SER A 322 35.92 2.37 -2.31
N GLY A 323 36.29 3.50 -1.68
CA GLY A 323 37.70 3.84 -1.43
C GLY A 323 38.06 4.44 -0.07
N SER A 324 37.11 4.66 0.86
CA SER A 324 37.45 5.24 2.18
C SER A 324 37.53 4.17 3.26
N LYS A 325 38.71 4.01 3.87
CA LYS A 325 39.06 2.99 4.90
C LYS A 325 38.18 3.02 6.16
N ASP A 326 37.33 4.02 6.34
CA ASP A 326 36.42 4.15 7.49
C ASP A 326 34.93 3.94 7.14
N SER A 327 34.59 3.59 5.90
CA SER A 327 33.22 3.76 5.36
C SER A 327 32.35 2.50 5.21
N GLY A 328 32.80 1.31 5.65
CA GLY A 328 32.04 0.06 5.48
C GLY A 328 30.68 -0.02 6.21
N ARG A 329 30.33 0.99 7.03
CA ARG A 329 29.08 1.02 7.82
C ARG A 329 27.88 1.61 7.08
N THR A 330 28.11 2.26 5.94
CA THR A 330 27.08 2.94 5.14
C THR A 330 27.31 2.73 3.64
N GLU A 331 27.79 1.55 3.26
CA GLU A 331 27.89 1.16 1.85
C GLU A 331 26.59 0.55 1.36
N LEU A 332 26.27 0.75 0.08
CA LEU A 332 25.14 0.08 -0.54
C LEU A 332 25.35 -1.45 -0.54
N LEU A 333 24.29 -2.20 -0.23
CA LEU A 333 24.36 -3.65 -0.21
C LEU A 333 24.36 -4.21 -1.64
N SER A 334 25.23 -5.19 -1.90
CA SER A 334 25.08 -6.04 -3.09
C SER A 334 23.76 -6.81 -3.05
N LEU A 335 23.22 -7.20 -4.21
CA LEU A 335 21.98 -7.97 -4.33
C LEU A 335 21.90 -9.18 -3.37
N HIS A 336 22.94 -10.01 -3.32
CA HIS A 336 22.96 -11.20 -2.45
C HIS A 336 22.79 -10.85 -0.96
N HIS A 337 23.54 -9.84 -0.49
CA HIS A 337 23.46 -9.38 0.89
C HIS A 337 22.11 -8.72 1.21
N TRP A 338 21.55 -7.96 0.25
CA TRP A 338 20.22 -7.38 0.39
C TRP A 338 19.14 -8.47 0.50
N LEU A 339 19.16 -9.49 -0.37
CA LEU A 339 18.21 -10.62 -0.32
C LEU A 339 18.30 -11.39 0.98
N LYS A 340 19.52 -11.65 1.47
CA LYS A 340 19.72 -12.32 2.77
C LYS A 340 19.13 -11.51 3.92
N ALA A 341 19.32 -10.19 3.91
CA ALA A 341 18.75 -9.30 4.91
C ALA A 341 17.22 -9.25 4.81
N PHE A 342 16.67 -9.11 3.59
CA PHE A 342 15.23 -9.10 3.33
C PHE A 342 14.55 -10.39 3.82
N HIS A 343 15.11 -11.56 3.49
CA HIS A 343 14.62 -12.84 4.03
C HIS A 343 14.69 -12.90 5.56
N GLY A 344 15.71 -12.29 6.17
CA GLY A 344 15.82 -12.15 7.62
C GLY A 344 14.67 -11.34 8.22
N VAL A 345 14.28 -10.24 7.59
CA VAL A 345 13.14 -9.40 7.99
C VAL A 345 11.83 -10.17 7.86
N VAL A 346 11.60 -10.86 6.73
CA VAL A 346 10.40 -11.69 6.52
C VAL A 346 10.29 -12.77 7.60
N LYS A 347 11.38 -13.50 7.89
CA LYS A 347 11.41 -14.51 8.97
C LYS A 347 11.13 -13.89 10.34
N SER A 348 11.63 -12.69 10.60
CA SER A 348 11.39 -11.97 11.85
C SER A 348 9.92 -11.60 12.00
N TYR A 349 9.27 -11.18 10.91
CA TYR A 349 7.84 -10.91 10.89
C TYR A 349 7.02 -12.18 11.15
N SER A 350 7.34 -13.31 10.52
CA SER A 350 6.64 -14.59 10.81
C SER A 350 6.75 -15.02 12.28
N ARG A 351 7.86 -14.71 12.95
CA ARG A 351 8.02 -14.95 14.40
C ARG A 351 7.14 -14.01 15.22
N LEU A 352 7.04 -12.75 14.83
CA LEU A 352 6.14 -11.76 15.45
C LEU A 352 4.68 -12.22 15.34
N GLU A 353 4.23 -12.65 14.16
CA GLU A 353 2.88 -13.21 13.97
C GLU A 353 2.65 -14.47 14.81
N SER A 354 3.63 -15.37 14.84
CA SER A 354 3.55 -16.58 15.66
C SER A 354 3.39 -16.21 17.13
N LYS A 355 4.19 -15.25 17.64
CA LYS A 355 4.07 -14.78 19.02
C LYS A 355 2.67 -14.24 19.31
N ARG A 356 2.10 -13.40 18.45
CA ARG A 356 0.74 -12.86 18.63
C ARG A 356 -0.32 -13.96 18.70
N ARG A 357 -0.22 -14.98 17.85
CA ARG A 357 -1.15 -16.12 17.88
C ARG A 357 -1.07 -16.88 19.21
N HIS A 358 0.13 -17.05 19.78
CA HIS A 358 0.28 -17.68 21.09
C HIS A 358 -0.26 -16.78 22.22
N GLU A 359 -0.06 -15.46 22.15
CA GLU A 359 -0.60 -14.51 23.13
C GLU A 359 -2.14 -14.45 23.09
N LEU A 360 -2.75 -14.48 21.90
CA LEU A 360 -4.21 -14.55 21.74
C LEU A 360 -4.78 -15.87 22.28
N ALA A 361 -4.20 -17.01 21.90
CA ALA A 361 -4.64 -18.31 22.42
C ALA A 361 -4.48 -18.43 23.94
N ALA A 362 -3.46 -17.80 24.52
CA ALA A 362 -3.29 -17.77 25.98
C ALA A 362 -4.35 -16.89 26.67
N LEU A 363 -4.79 -15.80 26.05
CA LEU A 363 -5.87 -14.96 26.59
C LEU A 363 -7.23 -15.68 26.51
N GLU A 364 -7.53 -16.33 25.40
CA GLU A 364 -8.75 -17.14 25.25
C GLU A 364 -8.81 -18.28 26.28
N ALA A 365 -7.68 -18.96 26.54
CA ALA A 365 -7.61 -20.00 27.56
C ALA A 365 -7.86 -19.47 28.99
N LEU A 366 -7.44 -18.23 29.29
CA LEU A 366 -7.68 -17.60 30.59
C LEU A 366 -9.14 -17.16 30.77
N ASP A 367 -9.79 -16.72 29.69
CA ASP A 367 -11.22 -16.37 29.71
C ASP A 367 -12.10 -17.62 29.89
N ASP A 368 -11.73 -18.75 29.27
CA ASP A 368 -12.40 -20.04 29.46
C ASP A 368 -12.22 -20.59 30.89
N GLU A 369 -11.03 -20.42 31.49
CA GLU A 369 -10.75 -20.82 32.88
C GLU A 369 -11.52 -19.95 33.89
N ALA A 370 -11.63 -18.64 33.63
CA ALA A 370 -12.43 -17.72 34.45
C ALA A 370 -13.95 -18.00 34.41
N MET A 371 -14.45 -18.52 33.28
CA MET A 371 -15.85 -18.96 33.16
C MET A 371 -16.12 -20.33 33.82
N SER A 372 -15.07 -21.14 34.04
CA SER A 372 -15.14 -22.42 34.76
C SER A 372 -15.10 -22.27 36.29
N GLU A 373 -14.71 -21.12 36.83
CA GLU A 373 -14.57 -20.88 38.27
C GLU A 373 -15.82 -20.30 38.96
N TYR A 374 -16.97 -20.19 38.28
CA TYR A 374 -18.22 -19.90 38.97
C TYR A 374 -18.71 -21.15 39.71
N PRO A 375 -18.73 -21.18 41.06
CA PRO A 375 -19.33 -22.29 41.78
C PRO A 375 -20.83 -22.28 41.50
N VAL A 376 -21.31 -23.32 40.82
CA VAL A 376 -22.72 -23.66 40.79
C VAL A 376 -23.12 -23.88 42.25
N TYR A 377 -23.76 -22.87 42.86
CA TYR A 377 -24.45 -23.03 44.13
C TYR A 377 -25.54 -24.08 43.90
N GLN A 378 -25.23 -25.32 44.28
CA GLN A 378 -26.20 -26.39 44.39
C GLN A 378 -27.13 -26.01 45.54
N PHE A 379 -28.31 -25.48 45.20
CA PHE A 379 -29.38 -25.23 46.16
C PHE A 379 -29.80 -26.58 46.73
N ASP A 380 -29.32 -26.89 47.94
CA ASP A 380 -29.81 -28.02 48.71
C ASP A 380 -31.22 -27.66 49.20
N SER A 381 -32.20 -28.44 48.76
CA SER A 381 -33.59 -28.27 49.14
C SER A 381 -33.74 -28.68 50.62
N MET A 382 -33.78 -27.70 51.53
CA MET A 382 -34.17 -27.96 52.91
C MET A 382 -35.64 -28.35 52.96
N ASP A 383 -35.90 -29.63 53.21
CA ASP A 383 -37.19 -30.14 53.64
C ASP A 383 -37.54 -29.53 55.01
N LEU A 384 -38.55 -28.65 55.00
CA LEU A 384 -39.26 -28.20 56.18
C LEU A 384 -40.30 -29.25 56.58
N ARG A 385 -40.00 -30.09 57.58
CA ARG A 385 -40.98 -30.60 58.55
C ARG A 385 -40.36 -30.80 59.92
#